data_AF-A0ABD6U611-F1
#
_entry.id   AF-A0ABD6U611-F1
#
_cell.length_a   1.000
_cell.length_b   1.000
_cell.length_c   1.000
_cell.angle_alpha   90.00
_cell.angle_beta   90.00
_cell.angle_gamma   90.00
#
_symmetry.space_group_name_H-M   'P 1'
#
loop_
_entity.id
_entity.type
_entity.pdbx_description
1 polymer ?
#
loop_
_entity_poly.entity_id
_entity_poly.type
_entity_poly.pdbx_seq_one_letter_code
_entity_poly.pdbx_strand_id
1 'polypeptide(L)'
;MDIWLLILGMLAITFITRYSLFAFPDLRFPPLIRQGLHYVPTAVLTAIVVPGMLMPDGQVWMLSWSNAYLLAGVAAIAIAAFTRHLLATIGGGLLVFFLLRWAFGQLPI
;
A
#
# COMPACT_ATOMS: atom_id res chain seq x y z
N MET A 1 22.79 23.00 6.81
CA MET A 1 23.33 22.49 5.51
C MET A 1 23.05 21.00 5.35
N ASP A 2 22.20 20.44 6.20
CA ASP A 2 21.98 19.00 6.35
C ASP A 2 20.92 18.46 5.40
N ILE A 3 19.96 19.29 5.00
CA ILE A 3 18.89 18.92 4.04
C ILE A 3 19.49 18.63 2.66
N TRP A 4 20.44 19.45 2.19
CA TRP A 4 21.11 19.22 0.91
C TRP A 4 21.89 17.90 0.91
N LEU A 5 22.59 17.61 2.02
CA LEU A 5 23.34 16.37 2.18
C LEU A 5 22.41 15.15 2.28
N LEU A 6 21.26 15.29 2.95
CA LEU A 6 20.19 14.28 3.00
C LEU A 6 19.58 14.02 1.62
N ILE A 7 19.25 15.06 0.86
CA ILE A 7 18.69 14.95 -0.49
C ILE A 7 19.69 14.23 -1.39
N LEU A 8 20.96 14.64 -1.36
CA LEU A 8 22.01 14.07 -2.20
C LEU A 8 22.30 12.61 -1.79
N GLY A 9 22.26 12.30 -0.50
CA GLY A 9 22.35 10.93 0.02
C GLY A 9 21.18 10.05 -0.42
N MET A 10 19.93 10.52 -0.28
CA MET A 10 18.74 9.79 -0.75
C MET A 10 18.76 9.58 -2.26
N LEU A 11 19.19 10.60 -3.03
CA LEU A 11 19.38 10.51 -4.46
C LEU A 11 20.40 9.42 -4.79
N ALA A 12 21.59 9.46 -4.18
CA ALA A 12 22.65 8.49 -4.45
C ALA A 12 22.18 7.06 -4.14
N ILE A 13 21.58 6.82 -2.97
CA ILE A 13 21.10 5.48 -2.58
C ILE A 13 20.00 5.00 -3.53
N THR A 14 19.00 5.83 -3.84
CA THR A 14 17.88 5.47 -4.72
C THR A 14 18.36 5.21 -6.15
N PHE A 15 19.28 6.05 -6.64
CA PHE A 15 19.84 5.92 -7.96
C PHE A 15 20.67 4.64 -8.08
N ILE A 16 21.58 4.38 -7.14
CA ILE A 16 22.43 3.18 -7.16
C ILE A 16 21.57 1.91 -7.08
N THR A 17 20.60 1.85 -6.17
CA THR A 17 19.73 0.66 -6.02
C THR A 17 18.88 0.41 -7.27
N ARG A 18 18.24 1.44 -7.85
CA ARG A 18 17.43 1.26 -9.06
C ARG A 18 18.29 1.01 -10.30
N TYR A 19 19.38 1.76 -10.47
CA TYR A 19 20.25 1.67 -11.65
C TYR A 19 21.06 0.38 -11.69
N SER A 20 21.47 -0.17 -10.54
CA SER A 20 22.20 -1.44 -10.50
C SER A 20 21.46 -2.60 -11.18
N LEU A 21 20.12 -2.62 -11.09
CA LEU A 21 19.29 -3.61 -11.78
C LEU A 21 19.30 -3.46 -13.31
N PHE A 22 19.50 -2.24 -13.83
CA PHE A 22 19.57 -1.95 -15.26
C PHE A 22 21.00 -1.98 -15.82
N ALA A 23 22.00 -1.70 -15.00
CA ALA A 23 23.41 -1.64 -15.41
C ALA A 23 23.99 -3.00 -15.81
N PHE A 24 23.39 -4.10 -15.37
CA PHE A 24 23.81 -5.45 -15.73
C PHE A 24 22.68 -6.21 -16.45
N PRO A 25 22.43 -5.92 -17.74
CA PRO A 25 21.37 -6.56 -18.51
C PRO A 25 21.54 -8.08 -18.68
N ASP A 26 22.77 -8.59 -18.54
CA ASP A 26 23.09 -10.02 -18.63
C ASP A 26 23.01 -10.79 -17.29
N LEU A 27 22.52 -10.15 -16.21
CA LEU A 27 22.28 -10.84 -14.94
C LEU A 27 21.20 -11.91 -15.11
N ARG A 28 21.63 -13.15 -15.29
CA ARG A 28 20.76 -14.32 -15.26
C ARG A 28 20.42 -14.64 -13.81
N PHE A 29 19.33 -14.06 -13.31
CA PHE A 29 18.78 -14.46 -12.03
C PHE A 29 18.36 -15.94 -12.07
N PRO A 30 18.67 -16.73 -11.03
CA PRO A 30 18.08 -18.05 -10.83
C PRO A 30 16.55 -17.99 -10.95
N PRO A 31 15.90 -19.05 -11.46
CA PRO A 31 14.44 -19.05 -11.67
C PRO A 31 13.66 -18.71 -10.40
N LEU A 32 14.16 -19.11 -9.22
CA LEU A 32 13.56 -18.78 -7.92
C LEU A 32 13.54 -17.27 -7.65
N ILE A 33 14.65 -16.57 -7.90
CA ILE A 33 14.75 -15.12 -7.67
C ILE A 33 13.88 -14.37 -8.66
N ARG A 34 13.88 -14.77 -9.94
CA ARG A 34 13.02 -14.17 -10.97
C ARG A 34 11.54 -14.33 -10.62
N GLN A 35 11.15 -15.49 -10.12
CA GLN A 35 9.78 -15.75 -9.67
C GLN A 35 9.43 -14.90 -8.45
N GLY A 36 10.34 -14.79 -7.47
CA GLY A 36 10.16 -13.90 -6.31
C GLY A 36 9.99 -12.44 -6.71
N LEU A 37 10.82 -11.93 -7.62
CA LEU A 37 10.74 -10.54 -8.12
C LEU A 37 9.40 -10.23 -8.81
N HIS A 38 8.77 -11.21 -9.47
CA HIS A 38 7.46 -11.03 -10.09
C HIS A 38 6.35 -10.75 -9.07
N TYR A 39 6.46 -11.29 -7.86
CA TYR A 39 5.47 -11.10 -6.78
C TYR A 39 5.75 -9.88 -5.90
N VAL A 40 6.92 -9.22 -6.06
CA VAL A 40 7.29 -8.04 -5.27
C VAL A 40 6.23 -6.93 -5.33
N PRO A 41 5.68 -6.52 -6.48
CA PRO A 41 4.72 -5.43 -6.52
C PRO A 41 3.47 -5.72 -5.67
N THR A 42 2.88 -6.91 -5.82
CA THR A 42 1.68 -7.28 -5.08
C THR A 42 1.97 -7.48 -3.59
N ALA A 43 3.11 -8.07 -3.25
CA ALA A 43 3.54 -8.25 -1.87
C ALA A 43 3.77 -6.92 -1.16
N VAL A 44 4.47 -5.97 -1.80
CA VAL A 44 4.73 -4.63 -1.24
C VAL A 44 3.45 -3.84 -1.06
N LEU A 45 2.55 -3.84 -2.06
CA LEU A 45 1.26 -3.15 -1.94
C LEU A 45 0.44 -3.73 -0.78
N THR A 46 0.41 -5.07 -0.65
CA THR A 46 -0.28 -5.74 0.45
C THR A 46 0.36 -5.36 1.79
N ALA A 47 1.70 -5.36 1.88
CA ALA A 47 2.43 -5.01 3.08
C ALA A 47 2.27 -3.54 3.51
N ILE A 48 1.89 -2.63 2.59
CA ILE A 48 1.57 -1.23 2.91
C ILE A 48 0.10 -1.09 3.32
N VAL A 49 -0.81 -1.70 2.57
CA VAL A 49 -2.26 -1.53 2.76
C VAL A 49 -2.77 -2.24 4.02
N VAL A 50 -2.33 -3.48 4.26
CA VAL A 50 -2.78 -4.31 5.39
C VAL A 50 -2.52 -3.65 6.76
N PRO A 51 -1.31 -3.16 7.09
CA PRO A 51 -1.11 -2.45 8.35
C PRO A 51 -1.87 -1.12 8.40
N GLY A 52 -2.00 -0.41 7.27
CA GLY A 52 -2.82 0.80 7.20
C GLY A 52 -4.30 0.55 7.52
N MET A 53 -4.80 -0.67 7.27
CA MET A 53 -6.17 -1.08 7.63
C MET A 53 -6.28 -1.57 9.08
N LEU A 54 -5.32 -2.37 9.55
CA LEU A 54 -5.36 -3.04 10.86
C LEU A 54 -4.89 -2.15 12.02
N MET A 55 -3.99 -1.21 11.74
CA MET A 55 -3.38 -0.31 12.73
C MET A 55 -3.33 1.13 12.19
N PRO A 56 -4.48 1.82 12.05
CA PRO A 56 -4.53 3.18 11.50
C PRO A 56 -3.64 4.17 12.27
N ASP A 57 -3.59 4.04 13.60
CA ASP A 57 -2.81 4.89 14.50
C ASP A 57 -1.39 4.33 14.79
N GLY A 58 -1.02 3.20 14.19
CA GLY A 58 0.31 2.59 14.29
C GLY A 58 0.70 1.97 15.64
N GLN A 59 -0.10 2.14 16.71
CA GLN A 59 0.26 1.67 18.06
C GLN A 59 -0.46 0.41 18.54
N VAL A 60 -1.72 0.19 18.15
CA VAL A 60 -2.53 -0.94 18.63
C VAL A 60 -3.25 -1.62 17.47
N TRP A 61 -3.34 -2.96 17.53
CA TRP A 61 -4.15 -3.74 16.60
C TRP A 61 -5.63 -3.44 16.83
N MET A 62 -6.23 -2.67 15.92
CA MET A 62 -7.63 -2.28 16.01
C MET A 62 -8.50 -3.28 15.26
N LEU A 63 -8.57 -4.51 15.81
CA LEU A 63 -9.44 -5.59 15.34
C LEU A 63 -10.87 -5.45 15.92
N SER A 64 -11.40 -4.23 15.88
CA SER A 64 -12.74 -3.92 16.36
C SER A 64 -13.66 -3.64 15.17
N TRP A 65 -14.94 -4.03 15.30
CA TRP A 65 -16.00 -3.67 14.36
C TRP A 65 -16.26 -2.15 14.31
N SER A 66 -15.66 -1.37 15.21
CA SER A 66 -15.64 0.11 15.16
C SER A 66 -14.55 0.70 14.27
N ASN A 67 -13.66 -0.12 13.71
CA ASN A 67 -12.60 0.36 12.83
C ASN A 67 -13.14 0.55 11.41
N ALA A 68 -13.45 1.81 11.07
CA ALA A 68 -13.92 2.20 9.75
C ALA A 68 -12.94 1.82 8.62
N TYR A 69 -11.63 1.82 8.88
CA TYR A 69 -10.60 1.48 7.88
C TYR A 69 -10.64 0.00 7.51
N LEU A 70 -10.81 -0.87 8.50
CA LEU A 70 -10.88 -2.31 8.29
C LEU A 70 -12.15 -2.69 7.52
N LEU A 71 -13.31 -2.18 7.97
CA LEU A 71 -14.60 -2.45 7.33
C LEU A 71 -14.65 -1.89 5.90
N ALA A 72 -14.13 -0.67 5.68
CA ALA A 72 -14.06 -0.08 4.35
C ALA A 72 -13.13 -0.84 3.42
N GLY A 73 -11.98 -1.32 3.91
CA GLY A 73 -11.07 -2.12 3.11
C GLY A 73 -11.66 -3.47 2.71
N VAL A 74 -12.37 -4.16 3.62
CA VAL A 74 -13.10 -5.40 3.29
C VAL A 74 -14.20 -5.14 2.27
N ALA A 75 -14.95 -4.04 2.41
CA ALA A 75 -15.96 -3.65 1.45
C ALA A 75 -15.34 -3.30 0.08
N ALA A 76 -14.20 -2.61 0.04
CA ALA A 76 -13.48 -2.31 -1.19
C ALA A 76 -12.99 -3.59 -1.90
N ILE A 77 -12.51 -4.59 -1.15
CA ILE A 77 -12.15 -5.91 -1.69
C ILE A 77 -13.38 -6.60 -2.29
N ALA A 78 -14.52 -6.57 -1.60
CA ALA A 78 -15.77 -7.13 -2.11
C ALA A 78 -16.20 -6.43 -3.41
N ILE A 79 -16.22 -5.10 -3.44
CA ILE A 79 -16.57 -4.31 -4.62
C ILE A 79 -15.63 -4.62 -5.78
N ALA A 80 -14.32 -4.72 -5.53
CA ALA A 80 -13.34 -5.11 -6.54
C ALA A 80 -13.62 -6.49 -7.13
N ALA A 81 -13.97 -7.47 -6.29
CA ALA A 81 -14.27 -8.83 -6.70
C ALA A 81 -15.54 -8.91 -7.57
N PHE A 82 -16.58 -8.14 -7.23
CA PHE A 82 -17.85 -8.14 -7.96
C PHE A 82 -17.82 -7.29 -9.24
N THR A 83 -17.26 -6.09 -9.18
CA THR A 83 -17.32 -5.15 -10.31
C THR A 83 -16.22 -5.37 -11.33
N ARG A 84 -15.06 -5.89 -10.92
CA ARG A 84 -13.85 -5.99 -11.77
C ARG A 84 -13.48 -4.67 -12.48
N HIS A 85 -13.96 -3.54 -11.97
CA HIS A 85 -13.78 -2.21 -12.55
C HIS A 85 -13.07 -1.29 -11.54
N LEU A 86 -11.89 -0.78 -11.91
CA LEU A 86 -11.04 0.01 -11.03
C LEU A 86 -11.75 1.28 -10.51
N LEU A 87 -12.48 1.99 -11.37
CA LEU A 87 -13.25 3.18 -10.98
C LEU A 87 -14.37 2.85 -9.98
N ALA A 88 -15.06 1.73 -10.17
CA ALA A 88 -16.12 1.30 -9.26
C ALA A 88 -15.54 0.90 -7.89
N THR A 89 -14.38 0.25 -7.87
CA THR A 89 -13.67 -0.07 -6.62
C THR A 89 -13.24 1.18 -5.87
N ILE A 90 -12.63 2.16 -6.55
CA ILE A 90 -12.17 3.40 -5.91
C ILE A 90 -13.39 4.19 -5.42
N GLY A 91 -14.37 4.45 -6.29
CA GLY A 91 -15.55 5.22 -5.94
C GLY A 91 -16.38 4.57 -4.84
N GLY A 92 -16.68 3.27 -5.00
CA GLY A 92 -17.45 2.51 -4.02
C GLY A 92 -16.72 2.33 -2.69
N GLY A 93 -15.42 2.03 -2.72
CA GLY A 93 -14.60 1.93 -1.51
C GLY A 93 -14.51 3.25 -0.75
N LEU A 94 -14.35 4.37 -1.47
CA LEU A 94 -14.32 5.70 -0.89
C LEU A 94 -15.67 6.08 -0.27
N LEU A 95 -16.79 5.80 -0.97
CA LEU A 95 -18.14 6.03 -0.46
C LEU A 95 -18.38 5.24 0.84
N VAL A 96 -18.06 3.94 0.85
CA VAL A 96 -18.21 3.11 2.05
C VAL A 96 -17.31 3.61 3.18
N PHE A 97 -16.07 3.99 2.89
CA PHE A 97 -15.17 4.58 3.89
C PHE A 97 -15.75 5.84 4.52
N PHE A 98 -16.25 6.79 3.73
CA PHE A 98 -16.86 8.01 4.23
C PHE A 98 -18.12 7.75 5.04
N LEU A 99 -19.00 6.85 4.57
CA LEU A 99 -20.22 6.49 5.28
C LEU A 99 -19.94 5.84 6.63
N LEU A 100 -18.98 4.91 6.69
CA LEU A 100 -18.57 4.26 7.94
C LEU A 100 -17.92 5.26 8.89
N ARG A 101 -17.04 6.13 8.37
CA ARG A 101 -16.39 7.16 9.19
C ARG A 101 -17.39 8.17 9.75
N TRP A 102 -18.42 8.52 8.98
CA TRP A 102 -19.55 9.33 9.42
C TRP A 102 -20.38 8.61 10.50
N ALA A 103 -20.74 7.34 10.27
CA ALA A 103 -21.54 6.54 11.20
C ALA A 103 -20.84 6.29 12.55
N PHE A 104 -19.51 6.12 12.55
CA PHE A 104 -18.71 5.94 13.77
C PHE A 104 -18.29 7.26 14.44
N GLY A 105 -18.71 8.42 13.91
CA GLY A 105 -18.41 9.72 14.51
C GLY A 105 -16.92 10.10 14.50
N GLN A 106 -16.10 9.45 13.68
CA GLN A 106 -14.65 9.70 13.53
C GLN A 106 -14.36 10.81 12.51
N LEU A 107 -15.33 11.71 12.29
CA LEU A 107 -15.16 12.85 11.42
C LEU A 107 -14.13 13.79 12.05
N PRO A 108 -13.09 14.21 11.32
CA PRO A 108 -12.26 15.32 11.74
C PRO A 108 -13.11 16.59 11.60
N ILE A 109 -13.83 16.95 12.66
CA ILE A 109 -14.34 18.30 12.90
C ILE A 109 -13.75 18.76 14.21
#